data_AF-A0A3M9ZN57-F1
#
_entry.id   AF-A0A3M9ZN57-F1
#
_cell.length_a   1.000
_cell.length_b   1.000
_cell.length_c   1.000
_cell.angle_alpha   90.00
_cell.angle_beta   90.00
_cell.angle_gamma   90.00
#
_symmetry.space_group_name_H-M   'P 1'
#
loop_
_entity.id
_entity.type
_entity.pdbx_description
1 polymer ?
#
loop_
_entity_poly.entity_id
_entity_poly.type
_entity_poly.pdbx_seq_one_letter_code
_entity_poly.pdbx_strand_id
1 'polypeptide(L)'
;MDTRPIHYALRFEPDLRARRFSGSARIDVEIRRPASRITMNAAELDVRACRLVHGGKSAAVRHSLDARSETLTLRVPRGTSGRATVEVDFEGTLNDRLLGFYCSTYRVRGREERMATTQFEAADARRAFPCWDEPSAKATFDVTIVAPRGMAAVSNMPVASRRAARGGVEHAFERTPRMPTYLLYLGVGRLESISTTSRGVKISVLATRGNARRGKFALALARRLLAEYERYFGIRYPLPKLDLIAVPDFAAGAMENWGAITFREALLLHDERTSSTRTAQLIAEVVSHEIAHQWFGNLVTMKWWNDLWLNESFATFMATKFVDKIRPEWRMWDQFAEDTVANALRLDSLRSTHPIDVRVESPAEIREIFDAISYDKGGSVLQMVERLVGEPAFRRGLRAYLRRFSYGNAEGADLWREIGRAAGRDIGPLVRSWIGQPGYPLLTVSRSGRAARIAQERFLLERPRRAPPRQLWHVPVAASGERGPPRVVSRRSAPLPRLRAGAVVNAS
;
A
#
# COMPACT_ATOMS: atom_id res chain seq x y z
N MET A 1 -2.03 3.91 -22.16
CA MET A 1 -1.43 5.25 -21.97
C MET A 1 -0.61 5.64 -23.20
N ASP A 2 -0.94 6.76 -23.85
CA ASP A 2 -0.29 7.22 -25.09
C ASP A 2 1.08 7.89 -24.84
N THR A 3 1.27 8.52 -23.68
CA THR A 3 2.56 9.06 -23.22
C THR A 3 2.94 8.43 -21.90
N ARG A 4 4.09 7.77 -21.83
CA ARG A 4 4.53 7.04 -20.64
C ARG A 4 5.68 7.80 -19.94
N PRO A 5 5.63 8.03 -18.63
CA PRO A 5 6.77 8.57 -17.90
C PRO A 5 7.89 7.53 -17.76
N ILE A 6 9.13 7.98 -17.83
CA ILE A 6 10.35 7.17 -17.68
C ILE A 6 11.09 7.59 -16.41
N HIS A 7 11.30 8.89 -16.26
CA HIS A 7 12.08 9.47 -15.18
C HIS A 7 11.54 10.85 -14.80
N TYR A 8 11.57 11.16 -13.51
CA TYR A 8 11.26 12.48 -12.96
C TYR A 8 12.48 13.03 -12.23
N ALA A 9 12.95 14.21 -12.61
CA ALA A 9 13.83 15.02 -11.78
C ALA A 9 12.98 16.13 -11.14
N LEU A 10 12.81 16.07 -9.83
CA LEU A 10 11.90 16.92 -9.06
C LEU A 10 12.71 17.77 -8.08
N ARG A 11 12.42 19.07 -8.05
CA ARG A 11 12.96 19.98 -7.04
C ARG A 11 11.82 20.65 -6.29
N PHE A 12 11.90 20.66 -4.96
CA PHE A 12 10.92 21.31 -4.07
C PHE A 12 11.61 22.27 -3.10
N GLU A 13 11.00 23.43 -2.89
CA GLU A 13 11.44 24.45 -1.94
C GLU A 13 10.23 24.90 -1.11
N PRO A 14 9.93 24.17 0.00
CA PRO A 14 8.83 24.51 0.89
C PRO A 14 9.16 25.69 1.81
N ASP A 15 8.22 26.64 1.90
CA ASP A 15 8.19 27.69 2.91
C ASP A 15 7.11 27.34 3.95
N LEU A 16 7.56 26.83 5.10
CA LEU A 16 6.67 26.42 6.21
C LEU A 16 5.99 27.61 6.89
N ARG A 17 6.54 28.83 6.79
CA ARG A 17 5.92 30.04 7.36
C ARG A 17 4.78 30.50 6.48
N ALA A 18 5.04 30.61 5.18
CA ALA A 18 4.04 30.99 4.18
C ALA A 18 3.05 29.86 3.84
N ARG A 19 3.32 28.62 4.29
CA ARG A 19 2.55 27.41 3.95
C ARG A 19 2.41 27.23 2.43
N ARG A 20 3.51 27.44 1.72
CA ARG A 20 3.59 27.31 0.26
C ARG A 20 4.84 26.54 -0.12
N PHE A 21 4.90 26.08 -1.36
CA PHE A 21 6.11 25.54 -1.94
C PHE A 21 6.22 25.97 -3.40
N SER A 22 7.44 26.22 -3.84
CA SER A 22 7.77 26.25 -5.27
C SER A 22 8.37 24.92 -5.68
N GLY A 23 8.07 24.47 -6.89
CA GLY A 23 8.65 23.26 -7.44
C GLY A 23 8.94 23.35 -8.93
N SER A 24 9.86 22.50 -9.37
CA SER A 24 10.11 22.25 -10.79
C SER A 24 10.19 20.75 -11.05
N ALA A 25 9.61 20.33 -12.16
CA ALA A 25 9.62 18.95 -12.63
C ALA A 25 10.18 18.88 -14.04
N ARG A 26 11.21 18.05 -14.22
CA ARG A 26 11.72 17.66 -15.52
C ARG A 26 11.41 16.18 -15.73
N ILE A 27 10.54 15.87 -16.68
CA ILE A 27 9.91 14.56 -16.86
C ILE A 27 10.31 14.00 -18.21
N ASP A 28 11.13 12.95 -18.20
CA ASP A 28 11.44 12.21 -19.41
C ASP A 28 10.29 11.26 -19.75
N VAL A 29 9.82 11.34 -20.99
CA VAL A 29 8.63 10.62 -21.45
C VAL A 29 8.88 9.88 -22.76
N GLU A 30 8.10 8.82 -22.98
CA GLU A 30 7.96 8.12 -24.24
C GLU A 30 6.56 8.36 -24.81
N ILE A 31 6.48 9.09 -25.92
CA ILE A 31 5.24 9.40 -26.64
C ILE A 31 5.05 8.34 -27.72
N ARG A 32 4.15 7.38 -27.48
CA ARG A 32 4.01 6.14 -28.27
C ARG A 32 3.31 6.32 -29.60
N ARG A 33 2.50 7.37 -29.73
CA ARG A 33 1.74 7.71 -30.94
C ARG A 33 1.93 9.20 -31.25
N PRO A 34 2.03 9.60 -32.53
CA PRO A 34 2.11 11.02 -32.91
C PRO A 34 1.00 11.84 -32.26
N ALA A 35 1.39 12.84 -31.47
CA ALA A 35 0.49 13.62 -30.65
C ALA A 35 0.50 15.11 -31.06
N SER A 36 -0.55 15.81 -30.67
CA SER A 36 -0.63 17.29 -30.66
C SER A 36 -0.88 17.85 -29.26
N ARG A 37 -1.04 16.95 -28.28
CA ARG A 37 -1.26 17.27 -26.88
C ARG A 37 -0.60 16.20 -25.99
N ILE A 38 -0.06 16.62 -24.86
CA ILE A 38 0.37 15.74 -23.78
C ILE A 38 -0.50 16.08 -22.57
N THR A 39 -1.14 15.10 -21.95
CA THR A 39 -1.99 15.31 -20.77
C THR A 39 -1.48 14.46 -19.61
N MET A 40 -1.44 15.07 -18.43
CA MET A 40 -1.05 14.47 -17.16
C MET A 40 -1.95 14.97 -16.04
N ASN A 41 -1.89 14.36 -14.86
CA ASN A 41 -2.63 14.81 -13.69
C ASN A 41 -1.93 16.01 -13.04
N ALA A 42 -2.73 16.99 -12.63
CA ALA A 42 -2.30 18.12 -11.83
C ALA A 42 -3.53 18.72 -11.15
N ALA A 43 -3.49 18.91 -9.84
CA ALA A 43 -4.63 19.45 -9.10
C ALA A 43 -4.15 20.49 -8.09
N GLU A 44 -4.83 21.63 -8.01
CA GLU A 44 -4.54 22.70 -7.04
C GLU A 44 -3.08 23.23 -7.11
N LEU A 45 -2.48 23.17 -8.30
CA LEU A 45 -1.16 23.73 -8.59
C LEU A 45 -1.31 24.98 -9.45
N ASP A 46 -0.46 25.97 -9.17
CA ASP A 46 -0.30 27.15 -10.02
C ASP A 46 0.88 26.91 -10.98
N VAL A 47 0.57 26.49 -12.21
CA VAL A 47 1.58 26.15 -13.24
C VAL A 47 2.05 27.43 -13.93
N ARG A 48 3.29 27.83 -13.64
CA ARG A 48 3.92 29.07 -14.11
C ARG A 48 4.42 28.98 -15.53
N ALA A 49 5.10 27.89 -15.87
CA ALA A 49 5.71 27.70 -17.17
C ALA A 49 5.77 26.22 -17.56
N CYS A 50 5.66 25.95 -18.86
CA CYS A 50 5.87 24.64 -19.44
C CYS A 50 6.78 24.73 -20.67
N ARG A 51 7.75 23.82 -20.77
CA ARG A 51 8.60 23.64 -21.94
C ARG A 51 8.61 22.19 -22.39
N LEU A 52 8.76 22.00 -23.69
CA LEU A 52 8.98 20.69 -24.31
C LEU A 52 10.38 20.69 -24.92
N VAL A 53 11.18 19.71 -24.54
CA VAL A 53 12.44 19.37 -25.20
C VAL A 53 12.21 18.15 -26.09
N HIS A 54 12.29 18.34 -27.41
CA HIS A 54 12.07 17.29 -28.41
C HIS A 54 12.97 17.50 -29.62
N GLY A 55 13.61 16.43 -30.11
CA GLY A 55 14.54 16.51 -31.26
C GLY A 55 15.71 17.48 -31.04
N GLY A 56 16.20 17.62 -29.80
CA GLY A 56 17.28 18.54 -29.43
C GLY A 56 16.87 20.02 -29.32
N LYS A 57 15.59 20.35 -29.53
CA LYS A 57 15.07 21.72 -29.41
C LYS A 57 14.24 21.85 -28.14
N SER A 58 14.46 22.93 -27.38
CA SER A 58 13.62 23.32 -26.24
C SER A 58 12.71 24.47 -26.67
N ALA A 59 11.40 24.32 -26.46
CA ALA A 59 10.42 25.35 -26.78
C ALA A 59 9.39 25.48 -25.65
N ALA A 60 8.99 26.73 -25.35
CA ALA A 60 7.84 26.98 -24.49
C ALA A 60 6.56 26.46 -25.17
N VAL A 61 5.69 25.84 -24.39
CA VAL A 61 4.42 25.28 -24.89
C VAL A 61 3.25 25.90 -24.15
N ARG A 62 2.13 26.10 -24.87
CA ARG A 62 0.90 26.55 -24.23
C ARG A 62 0.35 25.43 -23.35
N HIS A 63 -0.06 25.76 -22.14
CA HIS A 63 -0.67 24.84 -21.20
C HIS A 63 -2.06 25.30 -20.76
N SER A 64 -2.87 24.35 -20.28
CA SER A 64 -4.16 24.61 -19.64
C SER A 64 -4.40 23.62 -18.51
N LEU A 65 -4.92 24.10 -17.39
CA LEU A 65 -5.39 23.29 -16.27
C LEU A 65 -6.90 23.09 -16.37
N ASP A 66 -7.36 21.89 -16.08
CA ASP A 66 -8.78 21.57 -15.88
C ASP A 66 -8.96 21.09 -14.43
N ALA A 67 -9.62 21.89 -13.62
CA ALA A 67 -9.84 21.61 -12.21
C ALA A 67 -10.84 20.48 -11.97
N ARG A 68 -11.75 20.21 -12.92
CA ARG A 68 -12.77 19.15 -12.78
C ARG A 68 -12.18 17.78 -13.07
N SER A 69 -11.36 17.67 -14.12
CA SER A 69 -10.65 16.42 -14.44
C SER A 69 -9.31 16.29 -13.73
N GLU A 70 -8.86 17.32 -13.01
CA GLU A 70 -7.56 17.36 -12.34
C GLU A 70 -6.38 17.09 -13.30
N THR A 71 -6.38 17.78 -14.44
CA THR A 71 -5.40 17.56 -15.50
C THR A 71 -4.69 18.83 -15.95
N LEU A 72 -3.41 18.68 -16.29
CA LEU A 72 -2.61 19.63 -17.05
C LEU A 72 -2.47 19.12 -18.50
N THR A 73 -2.85 19.94 -19.48
CA THR A 73 -2.67 19.65 -20.90
C THR A 73 -1.68 20.61 -21.53
N LEU A 74 -0.65 20.07 -22.20
CA LEU A 74 0.34 20.82 -22.97
C LEU A 74 0.03 20.69 -24.47
N ARG A 75 -0.03 21.81 -25.19
CA ARG A 75 -0.14 21.83 -26.66
C ARG A 75 1.25 21.74 -27.27
N VAL A 76 1.52 20.62 -27.95
CA VAL A 76 2.82 20.33 -28.56
C VAL A 76 2.71 20.39 -30.10
N PRO A 77 3.83 20.56 -30.84
CA PRO A 77 3.82 20.49 -32.29
C PRO A 77 3.11 19.23 -32.80
N ARG A 78 2.32 19.37 -33.87
CA ARG A 78 1.56 18.23 -34.42
C ARG A 78 2.53 17.16 -34.91
N GLY A 79 2.32 15.93 -34.47
CA GLY A 79 3.13 14.79 -34.86
C GLY A 79 4.30 14.50 -33.91
N THR A 80 4.43 15.21 -32.79
CA THR A 80 5.43 14.90 -31.77
C THR A 80 5.26 13.46 -31.27
N SER A 81 6.33 12.66 -31.38
CA SER A 81 6.40 11.25 -30.97
C SER A 81 7.81 10.87 -30.52
N GLY A 82 7.96 9.71 -29.88
CA GLY A 82 9.24 9.22 -29.39
C GLY A 82 9.63 9.82 -28.04
N ARG A 83 10.94 9.89 -27.75
CA ARG A 83 11.45 10.44 -26.48
C ARG A 83 11.36 11.96 -26.47
N ALA A 84 10.88 12.50 -25.37
CA ALA A 84 10.86 13.93 -25.10
C ALA A 84 11.08 14.18 -23.60
N THR A 85 11.40 15.43 -23.25
CA THR A 85 11.40 15.88 -21.86
C THR A 85 10.39 17.01 -21.70
N VAL A 86 9.51 16.88 -20.71
CA VAL A 86 8.56 17.92 -20.30
C VAL A 86 9.13 18.63 -19.08
N GLU A 87 9.24 19.95 -19.14
CA GLU A 87 9.68 20.77 -18.01
C GLU A 87 8.50 21.62 -17.54
N VAL A 88 8.23 21.60 -16.23
CA VAL A 88 7.14 22.35 -15.62
C VAL A 88 7.61 23.05 -14.36
N ASP A 89 7.40 24.37 -14.29
CA ASP A 89 7.58 25.16 -13.09
C ASP A 89 6.21 25.45 -12.47
N PHE A 90 6.07 25.21 -11.17
CA PHE A 90 4.79 25.32 -10.47
C PHE A 90 4.95 25.80 -9.03
N GLU A 91 3.87 26.31 -8.48
CA GLU A 91 3.72 26.57 -7.06
C GLU A 91 2.52 25.82 -6.50
N GLY A 92 2.57 25.52 -5.21
CA GLY A 92 1.45 24.92 -4.50
C GLY A 92 1.35 25.41 -3.07
N THR A 93 0.26 25.01 -2.42
CA THR A 93 -0.02 25.33 -1.01
C THR A 93 0.25 24.11 -0.16
N LEU A 94 0.98 24.29 0.94
CA LEU A 94 1.06 23.30 2.01
C LEU A 94 -0.25 23.36 2.79
N ASN A 95 -1.24 22.60 2.31
CA ASN A 95 -2.59 22.55 2.87
C ASN A 95 -2.60 21.91 4.28
N ASP A 96 -3.77 21.88 4.92
CA ASP A 96 -4.01 21.28 6.24
C ASP A 96 -5.01 20.10 6.18
N ARG A 97 -5.28 19.57 4.99
CA ARG A 97 -6.21 18.46 4.75
C ARG A 97 -5.56 17.07 4.84
N LEU A 98 -4.27 17.02 5.22
CA LEU A 98 -3.50 15.78 5.41
C LEU A 98 -3.35 14.92 4.14
N LEU A 99 -3.37 15.55 2.97
CA LEU A 99 -3.23 14.92 1.65
C LEU A 99 -2.34 15.77 0.73
N GLY A 100 -1.78 15.16 -0.30
CA GLY A 100 -0.81 15.81 -1.19
C GLY A 100 0.45 16.19 -0.41
N PHE A 101 1.04 17.35 -0.72
CA PHE A 101 2.12 17.94 0.08
C PHE A 101 1.52 18.97 1.05
N TYR A 102 1.54 18.67 2.34
CA TYR A 102 0.78 19.39 3.36
C TYR A 102 1.63 19.80 4.56
N CYS A 103 1.11 20.72 5.37
CA CYS A 103 1.74 21.19 6.61
C CYS A 103 1.12 20.47 7.81
N SER A 104 1.93 19.78 8.61
CA SER A 104 1.56 19.31 9.95
C SER A 104 2.09 20.29 11.00
N THR A 105 1.30 20.51 12.06
CA THR A 105 1.59 21.46 13.14
C THR A 105 1.59 20.77 14.48
N TYR A 106 2.62 21.01 15.30
CA TYR A 106 2.76 20.37 16.60
C TYR A 106 3.32 21.35 17.62
N ARG A 107 3.27 21.00 18.92
CA ARG A 107 3.79 21.86 19.98
C ARG A 107 5.04 21.27 20.64
N VAL A 108 6.10 22.06 20.73
CA VAL A 108 7.31 21.74 21.50
C VAL A 108 7.48 22.78 22.60
N ARG A 109 7.42 22.36 23.87
CA ARG A 109 7.53 23.25 25.04
C ARG A 109 6.60 24.48 24.94
N GLY A 110 5.36 24.26 24.50
CA GLY A 110 4.34 25.31 24.36
C GLY A 110 4.43 26.17 23.10
N ARG A 111 5.45 26.00 22.24
CA ARG A 111 5.57 26.73 20.96
C ARG A 111 5.08 25.88 19.79
N GLU A 112 4.33 26.48 18.88
CA GLU A 112 3.95 25.86 17.61
C GLU A 112 5.20 25.68 16.73
N GLU A 113 5.41 24.46 16.26
CA GLU A 113 6.40 24.07 15.27
C GLU A 113 5.65 23.47 14.07
N ARG A 114 6.31 23.48 12.91
CA ARG A 114 5.74 23.03 11.65
C ARG A 114 6.65 22.04 10.96
N MET A 115 6.03 21.12 10.23
CA MET A 115 6.71 20.26 9.27
C MET A 115 5.90 20.19 7.99
N ALA A 116 6.57 20.03 6.85
CA ALA A 116 5.92 19.62 5.62
C ALA A 116 6.12 18.13 5.41
N THR A 117 5.08 17.44 4.98
CA THR A 117 5.09 16.00 4.73
C THR A 117 4.07 15.65 3.64
N THR A 118 4.13 14.43 3.12
CA THR A 118 3.31 13.99 1.99
C THR A 118 2.45 12.78 2.33
N GLN A 119 1.21 12.79 1.85
CA GLN A 119 0.34 11.61 1.74
C GLN A 119 -0.23 11.60 0.33
N PHE A 120 0.23 10.68 -0.52
CA PHE A 120 -0.12 10.67 -1.95
C PHE A 120 -1.08 9.56 -2.33
N GLU A 121 -1.17 8.49 -1.54
CA GLU A 121 -2.11 7.42 -1.85
C GLU A 121 -3.56 7.87 -1.60
N ALA A 122 -4.49 7.67 -2.55
CA ALA A 122 -4.33 6.96 -3.83
C ALA A 122 -3.99 7.84 -5.04
N ALA A 123 -4.34 9.13 -5.01
CA ALA A 123 -4.32 9.98 -6.20
C ALA A 123 -4.00 11.45 -5.86
N ASP A 124 -3.13 11.67 -4.87
CA ASP A 124 -2.81 13.00 -4.36
C ASP A 124 -1.37 13.44 -4.66
N ALA A 125 -0.56 12.62 -5.35
CA ALA A 125 0.75 13.06 -5.86
C ALA A 125 0.58 14.23 -6.87
N ARG A 126 -0.51 14.22 -7.63
CA ARG A 126 -0.92 15.30 -8.54
C ARG A 126 -1.10 16.68 -7.88
N ARG A 127 -1.23 16.74 -6.55
CA ARG A 127 -1.30 17.99 -5.76
C ARG A 127 0.07 18.50 -5.31
N ALA A 128 1.11 17.70 -5.47
CA ALA A 128 2.47 18.09 -5.18
C ALA A 128 3.23 18.45 -6.47
N PHE A 129 3.01 17.70 -7.56
CA PHE A 129 3.66 17.95 -8.85
C PHE A 129 2.83 17.37 -10.01
N PRO A 130 2.92 17.94 -11.23
CA PRO A 130 2.27 17.35 -12.40
C PRO A 130 2.87 16.00 -12.76
N CYS A 131 2.05 14.96 -12.91
CA CYS A 131 2.52 13.59 -13.13
C CYS A 131 1.45 12.68 -13.75
N TRP A 132 1.86 11.50 -14.22
CA TRP A 132 0.92 10.42 -14.53
C TRP A 132 0.61 9.66 -13.25
N ASP A 133 -0.48 10.07 -12.58
CA ASP A 133 -0.78 9.68 -11.20
C ASP A 133 -1.64 8.41 -11.16
N GLU A 134 -1.08 7.33 -11.70
CA GLU A 134 -1.65 5.99 -11.76
C GLU A 134 -0.60 4.96 -11.30
N PRO A 135 -0.97 3.90 -10.56
CA PRO A 135 -0.01 2.93 -10.02
C PRO A 135 0.79 2.18 -11.11
N SER A 136 0.22 2.03 -12.31
CA SER A 136 0.91 1.41 -13.45
C SER A 136 1.98 2.29 -14.09
N ALA A 137 1.92 3.61 -13.87
CA ALA A 137 2.79 4.61 -14.47
C ALA A 137 4.15 4.73 -13.76
N LYS A 138 4.76 3.59 -13.37
CA LYS A 138 6.01 3.59 -12.62
C LYS A 138 7.17 4.22 -13.40
N ALA A 139 7.95 5.05 -12.72
CA ALA A 139 9.15 5.74 -13.20
C ALA A 139 10.23 5.77 -12.11
N THR A 140 11.43 6.25 -12.43
CA THR A 140 12.46 6.56 -11.43
C THR A 140 12.39 8.04 -11.04
N PHE A 141 12.86 8.38 -9.83
CA PHE A 141 12.79 9.74 -9.29
C PHE A 141 14.17 10.19 -8.78
N ASP A 142 14.63 11.35 -9.26
CA ASP A 142 15.71 12.13 -8.66
C ASP A 142 15.05 13.28 -7.89
N VAL A 143 15.16 13.26 -6.57
CA VAL A 143 14.50 14.25 -5.70
C VAL A 143 15.51 15.23 -5.14
N THR A 144 15.15 16.50 -5.16
CA THR A 144 15.88 17.59 -4.51
C THR A 144 14.95 18.38 -3.61
N ILE A 145 15.32 18.59 -2.36
CA ILE A 145 14.56 19.39 -1.40
C ILE A 145 15.46 20.49 -0.83
N VAL A 146 15.00 21.75 -0.91
CA VAL A 146 15.61 22.86 -0.19
C VAL A 146 14.94 23.00 1.17
N ALA A 147 15.59 22.49 2.22
CA ALA A 147 15.07 22.61 3.57
C ALA A 147 15.57 23.91 4.24
N PRO A 148 14.73 24.60 5.02
CA PRO A 148 15.19 25.71 5.85
C PRO A 148 16.33 25.28 6.78
N ARG A 149 17.23 26.22 7.11
CA ARG A 149 18.39 25.93 7.95
C ARG A 149 17.97 25.33 9.30
N GLY A 150 18.67 24.27 9.71
CA GLY A 150 18.40 23.57 10.97
C GLY A 150 17.18 22.64 10.95
N MET A 151 16.64 22.33 9.76
CA MET A 151 15.64 21.28 9.55
C MET A 151 16.27 20.10 8.80
N ALA A 152 15.74 18.91 9.02
CA ALA A 152 16.06 17.72 8.24
C ALA A 152 15.19 17.67 6.99
N ALA A 153 15.78 17.23 5.87
CA ALA A 153 15.06 16.81 4.67
C ALA A 153 15.11 15.28 4.57
N VAL A 154 13.97 14.65 4.32
CA VAL A 154 13.82 13.20 4.22
C VAL A 154 13.04 12.86 2.95
N SER A 155 13.49 11.84 2.22
CA SER A 155 12.80 11.29 1.06
C SER A 155 13.07 9.78 1.00
N ASN A 156 12.66 9.11 -0.07
CA ASN A 156 12.74 7.66 -0.26
C ASN A 156 14.16 7.11 -0.14
N MET A 157 15.14 7.82 -0.71
CA MET A 157 16.54 7.39 -0.84
C MET A 157 17.47 8.14 0.14
N PRO A 158 18.73 7.70 0.34
CA PRO A 158 19.72 8.48 1.06
C PRO A 158 20.02 9.82 0.40
N VAL A 159 20.53 10.77 1.19
CA VAL A 159 21.04 12.04 0.66
C VAL A 159 22.38 11.80 -0.05
N ALA A 160 22.44 12.05 -1.35
CA ALA A 160 23.64 11.95 -2.16
C ALA A 160 24.57 13.17 -1.98
N SER A 161 24.00 14.37 -1.88
CA SER A 161 24.77 15.59 -1.65
C SER A 161 23.98 16.67 -0.91
N ARG A 162 24.72 17.60 -0.28
CA ARG A 162 24.18 18.77 0.39
C ARG A 162 24.93 20.01 -0.07
N ARG A 163 24.21 21.09 -0.39
CA ARG A 163 24.81 22.38 -0.74
C ARG A 163 24.03 23.54 -0.12
N ALA A 164 24.72 24.63 0.19
CA ALA A 164 24.06 25.86 0.61
C ALA A 164 23.20 26.38 -0.55
N ALA A 165 21.99 26.85 -0.23
CA ALA A 165 21.08 27.48 -1.17
C ALA A 165 20.46 28.73 -0.52
N ARG A 166 19.92 29.64 -1.33
CA ARG A 166 19.31 30.89 -0.82
C ARG A 166 18.21 30.63 0.23
N GLY A 167 17.35 29.63 0.00
CA GLY A 167 16.28 29.22 0.92
C GLY A 167 16.71 28.34 2.10
N GLY A 168 17.98 27.91 2.17
CA GLY A 168 18.46 27.06 3.25
C GLY A 168 19.57 26.10 2.83
N VAL A 169 19.32 24.80 2.98
CA VAL A 169 20.24 23.75 2.55
C VAL A 169 19.51 22.90 1.52
N GLU A 170 20.11 22.75 0.34
CA GLU A 170 19.59 21.87 -0.67
C GLU A 170 20.13 20.46 -0.46
N HIS A 171 19.22 19.48 -0.44
CA HIS A 171 19.47 18.07 -0.29
C HIS A 171 19.09 17.37 -1.59
N ALA A 172 20.08 16.88 -2.33
CA ALA A 172 19.84 16.01 -3.47
C ALA A 172 19.92 14.55 -2.99
N PHE A 173 18.87 13.78 -3.25
CA PHE A 173 18.76 12.38 -2.88
C PHE A 173 19.25 11.47 -4.02
N GLU A 174 19.68 10.26 -3.69
CA GLU A 174 19.98 9.25 -4.70
C GLU A 174 18.73 8.87 -5.52
N ARG A 175 18.94 8.38 -6.74
CA ARG A 175 17.87 7.96 -7.63
C ARG A 175 17.08 6.79 -7.07
N THR A 176 15.75 6.87 -7.05
CA THR A 176 14.89 5.74 -6.67
C THR A 176 14.95 4.60 -7.71
N PRO A 177 14.66 3.35 -7.31
CA PRO A 177 14.19 2.35 -8.25
C PRO A 177 12.89 2.78 -8.95
N ARG A 178 12.49 2.00 -9.95
CA ARG A 178 11.24 2.23 -10.66
C ARG A 178 10.04 1.95 -9.74
N MET A 179 9.27 2.98 -9.44
CA MET A 179 8.15 2.95 -8.48
C MET A 179 6.98 3.84 -8.94
N PRO A 180 5.75 3.61 -8.45
CA PRO A 180 4.59 4.48 -8.70
C PRO A 180 4.71 5.84 -7.99
N THR A 181 3.94 6.83 -8.45
CA THR A 181 3.92 8.20 -7.90
C THR A 181 3.49 8.26 -6.44
N TYR A 182 2.51 7.44 -6.04
CA TYR A 182 1.94 7.47 -4.68
C TYR A 182 2.93 7.07 -3.57
N LEU A 183 4.03 6.39 -3.92
CA LEU A 183 5.06 5.99 -2.96
C LEU A 183 6.15 7.05 -2.75
N LEU A 184 6.15 8.13 -3.53
CA LEU A 184 7.11 9.20 -3.35
C LEU A 184 6.87 9.90 -2.00
N TYR A 185 7.95 10.17 -1.26
CA TYR A 185 7.89 10.85 0.02
C TYR A 185 8.74 12.12 0.03
N LEU A 186 8.17 13.21 0.55
CA LEU A 186 8.86 14.48 0.80
C LEU A 186 8.60 14.90 2.24
N GLY A 187 9.64 14.99 3.07
CA GLY A 187 9.52 15.43 4.46
C GLY A 187 10.52 16.52 4.80
N VAL A 188 10.06 17.61 5.43
CA VAL A 188 10.91 18.68 5.98
C VAL A 188 10.45 19.03 7.38
N GLY A 189 11.32 18.92 8.37
CA GLY A 189 10.98 19.27 9.76
C GLY A 189 12.13 19.17 10.74
N ARG A 190 11.88 19.54 12.00
CA ARG A 190 12.85 19.40 13.11
C ARG A 190 12.80 17.99 13.67
N LEU A 191 13.42 17.06 12.94
CA LEU A 191 13.43 15.64 13.26
C LEU A 191 14.76 15.21 13.88
N GLU A 192 14.67 14.33 14.87
CA GLU A 192 15.77 13.56 15.43
C GLU A 192 15.60 12.10 15.05
N SER A 193 16.68 11.31 15.10
CA SER A 193 16.62 9.90 14.74
C SER A 193 17.41 9.00 15.68
N ILE A 194 16.95 7.75 15.74
CA ILE A 194 17.71 6.61 16.26
C ILE A 194 17.84 5.58 15.13
N SER A 195 18.97 4.90 15.05
CA SER A 195 19.24 3.97 13.94
C SER A 195 19.81 2.63 14.40
N THR A 196 19.59 1.61 13.58
CA THR A 196 20.25 0.31 13.64
C THR A 196 20.54 -0.17 12.21
N THR A 197 21.18 -1.33 12.08
CA THR A 197 21.47 -1.94 10.76
C THR A 197 20.94 -3.36 10.74
N SER A 198 20.33 -3.75 9.63
CA SER A 198 19.95 -5.14 9.34
C SER A 198 20.47 -5.53 7.96
N ARG A 199 21.41 -6.48 7.90
CA ARG A 199 21.89 -7.09 6.65
C ARG A 199 22.35 -6.08 5.58
N GLY A 200 22.95 -4.97 6.02
CA GLY A 200 23.45 -3.88 5.16
C GLY A 200 22.47 -2.72 4.95
N VAL A 201 21.22 -2.84 5.41
CA VAL A 201 20.21 -1.78 5.36
C VAL A 201 20.26 -0.97 6.64
N LYS A 202 20.42 0.35 6.54
CA LYS A 202 20.29 1.27 7.67
C LYS A 202 18.81 1.49 7.97
N ILE A 203 18.36 1.08 9.15
CA ILE A 203 16.98 1.30 9.59
C ILE A 203 16.99 2.45 10.60
N SER A 204 16.12 3.44 10.42
CA SER A 204 16.02 4.56 11.35
C SER A 204 14.58 4.82 11.77
N VAL A 205 14.37 5.21 13.02
CA VAL A 205 13.12 5.85 13.45
C VAL A 205 13.38 7.34 13.57
N LEU A 206 12.57 8.14 12.88
CA LEU A 206 12.61 9.60 12.91
C LEU A 206 11.37 10.11 13.62
N ALA A 207 11.53 11.10 14.49
CA ALA A 207 10.42 11.75 15.16
C ALA A 207 10.75 13.20 15.47
N THR A 208 9.73 13.96 15.89
CA THR A 208 9.89 15.32 16.40
C THR A 208 10.91 15.35 17.56
N ARG A 209 11.63 16.47 17.69
CA ARG A 209 12.68 16.66 18.69
C ARG A 209 12.23 16.24 20.10
N GLY A 210 12.99 15.35 20.74
CA GLY A 210 12.70 14.78 22.07
C GLY A 210 11.92 13.46 22.04
N ASN A 211 11.29 13.09 20.92
CA ASN A 211 10.46 11.88 20.83
C ASN A 211 11.18 10.68 20.21
N ALA A 212 12.33 10.86 19.52
CA ALA A 212 12.98 9.78 18.76
C ALA A 212 13.29 8.52 19.61
N ARG A 213 13.65 8.69 20.90
CA ARG A 213 13.92 7.55 21.80
C ARG A 213 12.70 6.69 22.11
N ARG A 214 11.48 7.22 21.98
CA ARG A 214 10.23 6.45 22.12
C ARG A 214 10.04 5.47 20.96
N GLY A 215 10.79 5.65 19.87
CA GLY A 215 10.83 4.72 18.74
C GLY A 215 11.69 3.47 18.94
N LYS A 216 12.34 3.27 20.10
CA LYS A 216 13.26 2.14 20.32
C LYS A 216 12.60 0.78 20.11
N PHE A 217 11.35 0.65 20.59
CA PHE A 217 10.56 -0.57 20.44
C PHE A 217 10.32 -0.90 18.97
N ALA A 218 9.82 0.07 18.20
CA ALA A 218 9.60 -0.08 16.76
C ALA A 218 10.90 -0.33 15.99
N LEU A 219 12.00 0.35 16.33
CA LEU A 219 13.30 0.14 15.70
C LEU A 219 13.81 -1.31 15.87
N ALA A 220 13.66 -1.87 17.07
CA ALA A 220 14.06 -3.25 17.36
C ALA A 220 13.20 -4.26 16.61
N LEU A 221 11.88 -4.02 16.52
CA LEU A 221 10.96 -4.83 15.74
C LEU A 221 11.27 -4.78 14.25
N ALA A 222 11.39 -3.58 13.68
CA ALA A 222 11.67 -3.37 12.26
C ALA A 222 12.93 -4.12 11.81
N ARG A 223 13.99 -4.12 12.63
CA ARG A 223 15.22 -4.89 12.37
C ARG A 223 14.98 -6.39 12.23
N ARG A 224 14.17 -6.97 13.12
CA ARG A 224 13.82 -8.41 13.11
C ARG A 224 12.87 -8.73 11.96
N LEU A 225 11.82 -7.93 11.79
CA LEU A 225 10.81 -8.06 10.76
C LEU A 225 11.41 -8.00 9.36
N LEU A 226 12.22 -6.99 9.06
CA LEU A 226 12.86 -6.86 7.75
C LEU A 226 13.64 -8.13 7.38
N ALA A 227 14.42 -8.65 8.33
CA ALA A 227 15.20 -9.87 8.11
C ALA A 227 14.33 -11.13 7.94
N GLU A 228 13.16 -11.21 8.60
CA GLU A 228 12.18 -12.29 8.41
C GLU A 228 11.49 -12.21 7.05
N TYR A 229 11.05 -11.02 6.63
CA TYR A 229 10.46 -10.80 5.31
C TYR A 229 11.44 -11.16 4.19
N GLU A 230 12.70 -10.72 4.28
CA GLU A 230 13.74 -11.10 3.32
C GLU A 230 13.93 -12.63 3.23
N ARG A 231 13.95 -13.33 4.39
CA ARG A 231 14.08 -14.79 4.43
C ARG A 231 12.86 -15.47 3.84
N TYR A 232 11.66 -15.02 4.18
CA TYR A 232 10.42 -15.67 3.76
C TYR A 232 10.20 -15.51 2.25
N PHE A 233 10.33 -14.29 1.72
CA PHE A 233 10.19 -14.01 0.30
C PHE A 233 11.44 -14.38 -0.52
N GLY A 234 12.59 -14.59 0.13
CA GLY A 234 13.83 -14.95 -0.57
C GLY A 234 14.28 -13.88 -1.57
N ILE A 235 13.99 -12.61 -1.25
CA ILE A 235 14.33 -11.40 -2.01
C ILE A 235 14.79 -10.38 -0.96
N ARG A 236 15.98 -9.80 -1.14
CA ARG A 236 16.49 -8.76 -0.23
C ARG A 236 15.70 -7.47 -0.39
N TYR A 237 15.61 -6.69 0.68
CA TYR A 237 15.12 -5.33 0.59
C TYR A 237 16.06 -4.52 -0.33
N PRO A 238 15.54 -3.83 -1.37
CA PRO A 238 16.40 -3.31 -2.43
C PRO A 238 17.03 -1.95 -2.12
N LEU A 239 16.55 -1.21 -1.12
CA LEU A 239 17.07 0.13 -0.81
C LEU A 239 18.15 0.07 0.29
N PRO A 240 19.12 1.00 0.28
CA PRO A 240 20.19 1.04 1.29
C PRO A 240 19.71 1.46 2.68
N LYS A 241 18.51 2.05 2.78
CA LYS A 241 17.93 2.51 4.05
C LYS A 241 16.42 2.32 4.11
N LEU A 242 15.91 2.22 5.33
CA LEU A 242 14.49 2.19 5.65
C LEU A 242 14.22 3.13 6.83
N ASP A 243 13.57 4.24 6.58
CA ASP A 243 13.17 5.20 7.60
C ASP A 243 11.71 4.97 8.00
N LEU A 244 11.44 4.93 9.30
CA LEU A 244 10.11 4.91 9.91
C LEU A 244 9.89 6.26 10.57
N ILE A 245 8.92 7.04 10.10
CA ILE A 245 8.81 8.46 10.39
C ILE A 245 7.51 8.72 11.16
N ALA A 246 7.63 9.19 12.39
CA ALA A 246 6.50 9.61 13.19
C ALA A 246 6.05 11.00 12.73
N VAL A 247 4.83 11.09 12.20
CA VAL A 247 4.18 12.32 11.76
C VAL A 247 3.11 12.71 12.79
N PRO A 248 3.13 13.96 13.32
CA PRO A 248 2.16 14.41 14.32
C PRO A 248 0.71 14.38 13.84
N ASP A 249 0.43 14.96 12.68
CA ASP A 249 -0.90 14.94 12.06
C ASP A 249 -0.87 14.06 10.82
N PHE A 250 -1.57 12.92 10.84
CA PHE A 250 -1.57 11.96 9.74
C PHE A 250 -2.96 11.36 9.54
N ALA A 251 -3.48 11.41 8.31
CA ALA A 251 -4.87 11.03 8.02
C ALA A 251 -5.10 9.52 8.19
N ALA A 252 -4.18 8.71 7.67
CA ALA A 252 -4.20 7.25 7.78
C ALA A 252 -3.52 6.77 9.08
N GLY A 253 -3.40 5.46 9.27
CA GLY A 253 -2.58 4.90 10.36
C GLY A 253 -1.08 5.03 10.07
N ALA A 254 -0.70 4.56 8.88
CA ALA A 254 0.64 4.62 8.33
C ALA A 254 0.55 4.64 6.79
N MET A 255 1.69 4.78 6.11
CA MET A 255 1.82 4.74 4.66
C MET A 255 3.20 4.23 4.27
N GLU A 256 3.25 3.28 3.35
CA GLU A 256 4.39 2.41 3.09
C GLU A 256 5.49 3.03 2.20
N ASN A 257 5.53 4.37 2.10
CA ASN A 257 6.36 5.08 1.13
C ASN A 257 7.77 4.47 1.06
N TRP A 258 8.22 4.11 -0.15
CA TRP A 258 9.34 3.17 -0.29
C TRP A 258 10.64 3.72 0.32
N GLY A 259 11.09 3.14 1.44
CA GLY A 259 12.27 3.60 2.18
C GLY A 259 12.05 4.74 3.17
N ALA A 260 10.83 5.28 3.27
CA ALA A 260 10.48 6.39 4.15
C ALA A 260 9.03 6.28 4.66
N ILE A 261 8.73 5.16 5.32
CA ILE A 261 7.39 4.83 5.82
C ILE A 261 6.94 5.87 6.84
N THR A 262 5.74 6.40 6.70
CA THR A 262 5.17 7.35 7.67
C THR A 262 4.15 6.68 8.59
N PHE A 263 4.03 7.19 9.81
CA PHE A 263 3.12 6.67 10.83
C PHE A 263 2.51 7.83 11.62
N ARG A 264 1.27 7.67 12.09
CA ARG A 264 0.81 8.40 13.27
C ARG A 264 1.76 8.12 14.44
N GLU A 265 2.06 9.14 15.25
CA GLU A 265 2.94 8.97 16.42
C GLU A 265 2.50 7.81 17.34
N ALA A 266 1.19 7.64 17.54
CA ALA A 266 0.61 6.57 18.37
C ALA A 266 0.84 5.15 17.83
N LEU A 267 1.20 4.99 16.55
CA LEU A 267 1.44 3.71 15.88
C LEU A 267 2.93 3.41 15.67
N LEU A 268 3.82 4.28 16.17
CA LEU A 268 5.27 4.09 16.07
C LEU A 268 6.02 4.34 17.37
N LEU A 269 5.56 5.27 18.20
CA LEU A 269 6.22 5.68 19.43
C LEU A 269 5.63 4.95 20.63
N HIS A 270 6.49 4.28 21.38
CA HIS A 270 6.15 3.50 22.57
C HIS A 270 6.81 4.11 23.81
N ASP A 271 6.04 4.22 24.90
CA ASP A 271 6.52 4.64 26.21
C ASP A 271 6.41 3.47 27.20
N GLU A 272 7.55 2.99 27.70
CA GLU A 272 7.62 1.79 28.56
C GLU A 272 6.85 1.92 29.88
N ARG A 273 6.58 3.14 30.36
CA ARG A 273 5.89 3.38 31.64
C ARG A 273 4.38 3.50 31.48
N THR A 274 3.91 3.92 30.30
CA THR A 274 2.52 4.36 30.10
C THR A 274 1.80 3.64 28.95
N SER A 275 2.53 3.05 28.00
CA SER A 275 1.93 2.31 26.90
C SER A 275 1.44 0.94 27.36
N SER A 276 0.23 0.57 26.95
CA SER A 276 -0.35 -0.73 27.26
C SER A 276 0.24 -1.84 26.37
N THR A 277 0.05 -3.10 26.76
CA THR A 277 0.37 -4.26 25.90
C THR A 277 -0.37 -4.19 24.56
N ARG A 278 -1.65 -3.76 24.55
CA ARG A 278 -2.41 -3.59 23.31
C ARG A 278 -1.80 -2.52 22.40
N THR A 279 -1.29 -1.43 22.98
CA THR A 279 -0.55 -0.40 22.23
C THR A 279 0.73 -1.00 21.60
N ALA A 280 1.48 -1.80 22.36
CA ALA A 280 2.67 -2.47 21.83
C ALA A 280 2.35 -3.46 20.70
N GLN A 281 1.25 -4.22 20.81
CA GLN A 281 0.75 -5.11 19.76
C GLN A 281 0.37 -4.33 18.50
N LEU A 282 -0.38 -3.24 18.65
CA LEU A 282 -0.80 -2.40 17.53
C LEU A 282 0.39 -1.77 16.80
N ILE A 283 1.37 -1.22 17.52
CA ILE A 283 2.62 -0.72 16.90
C ILE A 283 3.32 -1.86 16.15
N ALA A 284 3.42 -3.06 16.75
CA ALA A 284 4.09 -4.17 16.10
C ALA A 284 3.40 -4.63 14.82
N GLU A 285 2.07 -4.70 14.83
CA GLU A 285 1.26 -5.06 13.67
C GLU A 285 1.40 -4.04 12.55
N VAL A 286 1.22 -2.74 12.84
CA VAL A 286 1.35 -1.68 11.82
C VAL A 286 2.78 -1.62 11.29
N VAL A 287 3.82 -1.67 12.14
CA VAL A 287 5.21 -1.72 11.65
C VAL A 287 5.46 -2.95 10.78
N SER A 288 4.85 -4.09 11.08
CA SER A 288 4.97 -5.29 10.24
C SER A 288 4.22 -5.14 8.91
N HIS A 289 3.02 -4.56 8.93
CA HIS A 289 2.19 -4.27 7.76
C HIS A 289 2.96 -3.40 6.77
N GLU A 290 3.51 -2.28 7.23
CA GLU A 290 4.28 -1.37 6.38
C GLU A 290 5.58 -1.97 5.83
N ILE A 291 6.21 -2.88 6.57
CA ILE A 291 7.40 -3.60 6.08
C ILE A 291 7.00 -4.67 5.05
N ALA A 292 5.84 -5.30 5.18
CA ALA A 292 5.32 -6.25 4.18
C ALA A 292 5.11 -5.55 2.83
N HIS A 293 4.60 -4.32 2.85
CA HIS A 293 4.37 -3.52 1.66
C HIS A 293 5.62 -3.24 0.82
N GLN A 294 6.81 -3.30 1.44
CA GLN A 294 8.07 -3.16 0.71
C GLN A 294 8.25 -4.23 -0.39
N TRP A 295 7.52 -5.36 -0.29
CA TRP A 295 7.39 -6.36 -1.35
C TRP A 295 6.02 -6.31 -2.06
N PHE A 296 4.92 -6.25 -1.30
CA PHE A 296 3.53 -6.23 -1.81
C PHE A 296 2.95 -4.82 -1.78
N GLY A 297 3.10 -4.09 -2.88
CA GLY A 297 2.75 -2.67 -3.00
C GLY A 297 3.90 -1.92 -3.66
N ASN A 298 5.11 -2.05 -3.11
CA ASN A 298 6.27 -1.30 -3.59
C ASN A 298 7.00 -2.02 -4.73
N LEU A 299 7.61 -3.16 -4.42
CA LEU A 299 8.36 -3.97 -5.39
C LEU A 299 7.43 -4.47 -6.51
N VAL A 300 6.28 -5.03 -6.15
CA VAL A 300 5.21 -5.41 -7.07
C VAL A 300 3.97 -4.63 -6.69
N THR A 301 3.42 -3.86 -7.62
CA THR A 301 2.24 -3.02 -7.39
C THR A 301 1.07 -3.55 -8.23
N MET A 302 -0.17 -3.42 -7.76
CA MET A 302 -1.33 -3.69 -8.62
C MET A 302 -1.30 -2.84 -9.91
N LYS A 303 -1.91 -3.35 -11.00
CA LYS A 303 -2.02 -2.56 -12.25
C LYS A 303 -3.00 -1.40 -12.10
N TRP A 304 -4.08 -1.62 -11.36
CA TRP A 304 -5.11 -0.62 -11.08
C TRP A 304 -5.73 -0.89 -9.71
N TRP A 305 -6.41 0.12 -9.17
CA TRP A 305 -6.94 0.13 -7.81
C TRP A 305 -8.04 -0.90 -7.54
N ASN A 306 -8.66 -1.50 -8.57
CA ASN A 306 -9.59 -2.62 -8.36
C ASN A 306 -8.91 -3.84 -7.69
N ASP A 307 -7.60 -3.94 -7.82
CA ASP A 307 -6.76 -4.98 -7.21
C ASP A 307 -6.01 -4.45 -5.95
N LEU A 308 -6.49 -3.38 -5.29
CA LEU A 308 -5.88 -2.83 -4.07
C LEU A 308 -5.63 -3.90 -2.98
N TRP A 309 -6.55 -4.86 -2.87
CA TRP A 309 -6.44 -6.00 -1.96
C TRP A 309 -5.12 -6.79 -2.12
N LEU A 310 -4.49 -6.79 -3.30
CA LEU A 310 -3.17 -7.42 -3.49
C LEU A 310 -2.08 -6.82 -2.61
N ASN A 311 -2.20 -5.54 -2.28
CA ASN A 311 -1.31 -4.86 -1.36
C ASN A 311 -1.83 -5.07 0.06
N GLU A 312 -3.04 -4.58 0.35
CA GLU A 312 -3.55 -4.46 1.72
C GLU A 312 -3.82 -5.79 2.39
N SER A 313 -4.53 -6.71 1.74
CA SER A 313 -4.82 -8.03 2.30
C SER A 313 -3.56 -8.80 2.63
N PHE A 314 -2.55 -8.69 1.76
CA PHE A 314 -1.26 -9.36 1.94
C PHE A 314 -0.48 -8.78 3.10
N ALA A 315 -0.43 -7.45 3.19
CA ALA A 315 0.23 -6.78 4.28
C ALA A 315 -0.43 -7.16 5.62
N THR A 316 -1.77 -7.13 5.71
CA THR A 316 -2.52 -7.54 6.91
C THR A 316 -2.23 -8.98 7.31
N PHE A 317 -2.41 -9.93 6.38
CA PHE A 317 -2.18 -11.35 6.63
C PHE A 317 -0.74 -11.66 7.08
N MET A 318 0.25 -11.08 6.39
CA MET A 318 1.65 -11.31 6.69
C MET A 318 2.09 -10.62 7.98
N ALA A 319 1.52 -9.45 8.29
CA ALA A 319 1.81 -8.70 9.51
C ALA A 319 1.48 -9.53 10.74
N THR A 320 0.23 -9.98 10.88
CA THR A 320 -0.19 -10.78 12.03
C THR A 320 0.64 -12.06 12.13
N LYS A 321 0.90 -12.74 11.01
CA LYS A 321 1.71 -13.97 10.97
C LYS A 321 3.13 -13.78 11.49
N PHE A 322 3.80 -12.68 11.14
CA PHE A 322 5.18 -12.44 11.56
C PHE A 322 5.32 -11.79 12.92
N VAL A 323 4.34 -10.97 13.35
CA VAL A 323 4.31 -10.54 14.75
C VAL A 323 4.11 -11.74 15.66
N ASP A 324 3.19 -12.66 15.34
CA ASP A 324 2.99 -13.90 16.10
C ASP A 324 4.28 -14.74 16.18
N LYS A 325 4.97 -14.91 15.05
CA LYS A 325 6.26 -15.62 15.02
C LYS A 325 7.34 -14.95 15.88
N ILE A 326 7.40 -13.63 15.89
CA ILE A 326 8.43 -12.85 16.60
C ILE A 326 8.12 -12.72 18.10
N ARG A 327 6.83 -12.70 18.45
CA ARG A 327 6.25 -12.52 19.79
C ARG A 327 5.16 -13.58 20.05
N PRO A 328 5.50 -14.89 20.12
CA PRO A 328 4.51 -15.96 20.27
C PRO A 328 3.69 -15.86 21.56
N GLU A 329 4.22 -15.21 22.60
CA GLU A 329 3.52 -14.96 23.85
C GLU A 329 2.29 -14.05 23.69
N TRP A 330 2.19 -13.31 22.59
CA TRP A 330 1.04 -12.46 22.29
C TRP A 330 -0.10 -13.20 21.60
N ARG A 331 0.14 -14.39 21.05
CA ARG A 331 -0.89 -15.19 20.36
C ARG A 331 -1.67 -14.36 19.34
N MET A 332 -0.98 -13.55 18.55
CA MET A 332 -1.59 -12.67 17.56
C MET A 332 -2.41 -13.46 16.53
N TRP A 333 -1.99 -14.69 16.22
CA TRP A 333 -2.73 -15.54 15.30
C TRP A 333 -4.10 -15.99 15.82
N ASP A 334 -4.24 -16.13 17.14
CA ASP A 334 -5.54 -16.42 17.75
C ASP A 334 -6.43 -15.18 17.72
N GLN A 335 -5.84 -14.00 17.94
CA GLN A 335 -6.53 -12.70 17.85
C GLN A 335 -7.03 -12.40 16.43
N PHE A 336 -6.37 -12.91 15.38
CA PHE A 336 -6.78 -12.74 13.97
C PHE A 336 -8.25 -13.17 13.72
N ALA A 337 -8.74 -14.19 14.43
CA ALA A 337 -10.12 -14.64 14.30
C ALA A 337 -11.14 -13.58 14.76
N GLU A 338 -10.79 -12.80 15.79
CA GLU A 338 -11.64 -11.75 16.35
C GLU A 338 -11.42 -10.42 15.62
N ASP A 339 -10.17 -9.97 15.54
CA ASP A 339 -9.80 -8.65 15.04
C ASP A 339 -10.00 -8.53 13.51
N THR A 340 -9.77 -9.62 12.77
CA THR A 340 -9.82 -9.61 11.29
C THR A 340 -11.04 -10.36 10.78
N VAL A 341 -11.14 -11.67 11.06
CA VAL A 341 -12.21 -12.51 10.47
C VAL A 341 -13.60 -12.04 10.92
N ALA A 342 -13.82 -11.82 12.22
CA ALA A 342 -15.14 -11.40 12.71
C ALA A 342 -15.52 -9.99 12.23
N ASN A 343 -14.56 -9.06 12.12
CA ASN A 343 -14.81 -7.72 11.58
C ASN A 343 -15.22 -7.77 10.11
N ALA A 344 -14.50 -8.56 9.29
CA ALA A 344 -14.85 -8.81 7.89
C ALA A 344 -16.26 -9.39 7.76
N LEU A 345 -16.59 -10.45 8.52
CA LEU A 345 -17.91 -11.08 8.48
C LEU A 345 -19.02 -10.11 8.88
N ARG A 346 -18.79 -9.25 9.89
CA ARG A 346 -19.78 -8.25 10.31
C ARG A 346 -20.14 -7.30 9.17
N LEU A 347 -19.14 -6.70 8.51
CA LEU A 347 -19.38 -5.78 7.39
C LEU A 347 -19.96 -6.51 6.17
N ASP A 348 -19.42 -7.68 5.84
CA ASP A 348 -19.77 -8.43 4.63
C ASP A 348 -21.11 -9.17 4.72
N SER A 349 -21.71 -9.22 5.93
CA SER A 349 -23.09 -9.69 6.14
C SER A 349 -24.16 -8.66 5.73
N LEU A 350 -23.77 -7.42 5.44
CA LEU A 350 -24.67 -6.34 5.05
C LEU A 350 -24.96 -6.38 3.54
N ARG A 351 -26.12 -5.85 3.15
CA ARG A 351 -26.50 -5.74 1.72
C ARG A 351 -25.68 -4.71 0.96
N SER A 352 -25.15 -3.70 1.67
CA SER A 352 -24.34 -2.61 1.15
C SER A 352 -22.86 -2.93 1.01
N THR A 353 -22.43 -4.16 1.36
CA THR A 353 -21.05 -4.62 1.13
C THR A 353 -20.71 -4.68 -0.37
N HIS A 354 -19.42 -4.81 -0.70
CA HIS A 354 -18.92 -4.95 -2.07
C HIS A 354 -18.05 -6.22 -2.22
N PRO A 355 -17.79 -6.69 -3.46
CA PRO A 355 -16.75 -7.68 -3.72
C PRO A 355 -15.35 -7.15 -3.37
N ILE A 356 -14.39 -8.05 -3.13
CA ILE A 356 -12.98 -7.65 -2.94
C ILE A 356 -12.40 -7.07 -4.25
N ASP A 357 -12.63 -7.75 -5.37
CA ASP A 357 -12.29 -7.23 -6.72
C ASP A 357 -13.46 -6.38 -7.21
N VAL A 358 -13.32 -5.06 -7.07
CA VAL A 358 -14.37 -4.08 -7.34
C VAL A 358 -13.87 -3.03 -8.33
N ARG A 359 -14.68 -2.75 -9.35
CA ARG A 359 -14.37 -1.71 -10.33
C ARG A 359 -14.46 -0.33 -9.67
N VAL A 360 -13.38 0.44 -9.81
CA VAL A 360 -13.28 1.83 -9.34
C VAL A 360 -12.76 2.72 -10.45
N GLU A 361 -13.33 3.91 -10.58
CA GLU A 361 -13.04 4.86 -11.68
C GLU A 361 -12.65 6.25 -11.19
N SER A 362 -12.99 6.60 -9.94
CA SER A 362 -12.71 7.92 -9.36
C SER A 362 -11.85 7.83 -8.09
N PRO A 363 -11.08 8.89 -7.74
CA PRO A 363 -10.35 8.94 -6.47
C PRO A 363 -11.23 8.75 -5.22
N ALA A 364 -12.50 9.13 -5.29
CA ALA A 364 -13.44 8.93 -4.19
C ALA A 364 -13.79 7.44 -4.02
N GLU A 365 -14.16 6.76 -5.10
CA GLU A 365 -14.42 5.31 -5.09
C GLU A 365 -13.18 4.51 -4.67
N ILE A 366 -11.99 4.94 -5.10
CA ILE A 366 -10.74 4.32 -4.67
C ILE A 366 -10.57 4.42 -3.15
N ARG A 367 -10.88 5.58 -2.54
CA ARG A 367 -10.82 5.74 -1.08
C ARG A 367 -11.86 4.91 -0.33
N GLU A 368 -13.04 4.70 -0.92
CA GLU A 368 -14.11 3.91 -0.30
C GLU A 368 -13.73 2.44 -0.11
N ILE A 369 -12.83 1.92 -0.95
CA ILE A 369 -12.40 0.52 -0.89
C ILE A 369 -11.19 0.30 0.04
N PHE A 370 -10.69 1.34 0.72
CA PHE A 370 -9.75 1.19 1.84
C PHE A 370 -10.51 0.84 3.12
N ASP A 371 -11.08 -0.35 3.16
CA ASP A 371 -12.02 -0.78 4.20
C ASP A 371 -11.77 -2.22 4.67
N ALA A 372 -12.58 -2.70 5.62
CA ALA A 372 -12.43 -4.06 6.15
C ALA A 372 -12.63 -5.16 5.08
N ILE A 373 -13.19 -4.87 3.91
CA ILE A 373 -13.29 -5.87 2.84
C ILE A 373 -11.92 -6.05 2.16
N SER A 374 -11.24 -4.97 1.79
CA SER A 374 -9.91 -5.05 1.16
C SER A 374 -8.82 -5.53 2.12
N TYR A 375 -8.92 -5.19 3.41
CA TYR A 375 -7.94 -5.59 4.42
C TYR A 375 -8.29 -6.96 5.00
N ASP A 376 -9.41 -7.03 5.73
CA ASP A 376 -9.70 -8.15 6.62
C ASP A 376 -10.27 -9.35 5.87
N LYS A 377 -11.26 -9.14 4.99
CA LYS A 377 -11.85 -10.23 4.20
C LYS A 377 -10.80 -10.82 3.26
N GLY A 378 -10.04 -9.97 2.57
CA GLY A 378 -8.97 -10.45 1.71
C GLY A 378 -7.84 -11.16 2.47
N GLY A 379 -7.44 -10.66 3.65
CA GLY A 379 -6.49 -11.35 4.53
C GLY A 379 -6.99 -12.72 4.98
N SER A 380 -8.28 -12.83 5.27
CA SER A 380 -8.95 -14.10 5.61
C SER A 380 -8.97 -15.07 4.42
N VAL A 381 -9.21 -14.58 3.21
CA VAL A 381 -9.15 -15.40 1.99
C VAL A 381 -7.72 -15.91 1.74
N LEU A 382 -6.69 -15.11 2.02
CA LEU A 382 -5.29 -15.56 1.94
C LEU A 382 -4.98 -16.65 2.95
N GLN A 383 -5.48 -16.53 4.18
CA GLN A 383 -5.37 -17.57 5.19
C GLN A 383 -6.02 -18.89 4.73
N MET A 384 -7.24 -18.82 4.20
CA MET A 384 -7.96 -19.97 3.65
C MET A 384 -7.17 -20.62 2.50
N VAL A 385 -6.61 -19.82 1.58
CA VAL A 385 -5.81 -20.32 0.45
C VAL A 385 -4.52 -20.97 0.93
N GLU A 386 -3.77 -20.35 1.86
CA GLU A 386 -2.56 -20.94 2.44
C GLU A 386 -2.87 -22.28 3.11
N ARG A 387 -3.97 -22.38 3.87
CA ARG A 387 -4.42 -23.65 4.47
C ARG A 387 -4.74 -24.72 3.44
N LEU A 388 -5.37 -24.33 2.32
CA LEU A 388 -5.73 -25.25 1.25
C LEU A 388 -4.50 -25.81 0.52
N VAL A 389 -3.53 -24.96 0.19
CA VAL A 389 -2.37 -25.35 -0.62
C VAL A 389 -1.16 -25.77 0.21
N GLY A 390 -1.16 -25.45 1.49
CA GLY A 390 -0.03 -25.61 2.42
C GLY A 390 1.00 -24.48 2.30
N GLU A 391 1.49 -24.02 3.45
CA GLU A 391 2.49 -22.95 3.54
C GLU A 391 3.72 -23.13 2.63
N PRO A 392 4.33 -24.33 2.48
CA PRO A 392 5.48 -24.49 1.60
C PRO A 392 5.18 -24.16 0.12
N ALA A 393 4.00 -24.55 -0.38
CA ALA A 393 3.59 -24.27 -1.75
C ALA A 393 3.17 -22.80 -1.90
N PHE A 394 2.40 -22.29 -0.95
CA PHE A 394 2.01 -20.87 -0.88
C PHE A 394 3.24 -19.97 -0.95
N ARG A 395 4.21 -20.18 -0.05
CA ARG A 395 5.47 -19.44 -0.02
C ARG A 395 6.23 -19.54 -1.35
N ARG A 396 6.39 -20.73 -1.94
CA ARG A 396 7.04 -20.87 -3.25
C ARG A 396 6.34 -20.07 -4.34
N GLY A 397 5.01 -20.07 -4.36
CA GLY A 397 4.19 -19.27 -5.26
C GLY A 397 4.44 -17.77 -5.09
N LEU A 398 4.45 -17.28 -3.85
CA LEU A 398 4.77 -15.86 -3.56
C LEU A 398 6.17 -15.48 -4.04
N ARG A 399 7.17 -16.34 -3.83
CA ARG A 399 8.53 -16.08 -4.33
C ARG A 399 8.58 -16.00 -5.85
N ALA A 400 7.86 -16.90 -6.54
CA ALA A 400 7.79 -16.89 -7.99
C ALA A 400 7.10 -15.62 -8.52
N TYR A 401 5.98 -15.26 -7.90
CA TYR A 401 5.24 -14.02 -8.19
C TYR A 401 6.13 -12.78 -8.01
N LEU A 402 6.70 -12.59 -6.81
CA LEU A 402 7.50 -11.40 -6.54
C LEU A 402 8.70 -11.27 -7.48
N ARG A 403 9.41 -12.37 -7.77
CA ARG A 403 10.54 -12.37 -8.73
C ARG A 403 10.11 -12.03 -10.15
N ARG A 404 8.98 -12.57 -10.59
CA ARG A 404 8.47 -12.36 -11.95
C ARG A 404 8.04 -10.92 -12.19
N PHE A 405 7.42 -10.28 -11.19
CA PHE A 405 6.81 -8.97 -11.33
C PHE A 405 7.59 -7.82 -10.66
N SER A 406 8.81 -8.10 -10.17
CA SER A 406 9.65 -7.11 -9.50
C SER A 406 9.84 -5.84 -10.35
N TYR A 407 9.63 -4.68 -9.74
CA TYR A 407 9.65 -3.34 -10.37
C TYR A 407 8.60 -3.13 -11.47
N GLY A 408 7.62 -4.03 -11.55
CA GLY A 408 6.50 -4.00 -12.47
C GLY A 408 5.17 -3.94 -11.73
N ASN A 409 4.12 -4.25 -12.50
CA ASN A 409 2.76 -4.31 -12.00
C ASN A 409 2.15 -5.68 -12.30
N ALA A 410 1.18 -6.11 -11.50
CA ALA A 410 0.50 -7.38 -11.65
C ALA A 410 -1.00 -7.26 -11.36
N GLU A 411 -1.78 -8.23 -11.84
CA GLU A 411 -3.21 -8.38 -11.53
C GLU A 411 -3.42 -9.50 -10.51
N GLY A 412 -4.61 -9.56 -9.90
CA GLY A 412 -4.99 -10.60 -8.95
C GLY A 412 -4.78 -12.01 -9.51
N ALA A 413 -5.16 -12.21 -10.77
CA ALA A 413 -5.01 -13.48 -11.48
C ALA A 413 -3.54 -13.92 -11.63
N ASP A 414 -2.59 -13.00 -11.68
CA ASP A 414 -1.17 -13.32 -11.81
C ASP A 414 -0.63 -14.03 -10.56
N LEU A 415 -0.99 -13.52 -9.38
CA LEU A 415 -0.65 -14.11 -8.09
C LEU A 415 -1.22 -15.53 -7.96
N TRP A 416 -2.53 -15.68 -8.18
CA TRP A 416 -3.21 -16.96 -8.01
C TRP A 416 -2.67 -18.04 -8.95
N ARG A 417 -2.25 -17.65 -10.15
CA ARG A 417 -1.60 -18.55 -11.10
C ARG A 417 -0.24 -19.05 -10.59
N GLU A 418 0.58 -18.20 -10.00
CA GLU A 418 1.89 -18.63 -9.46
C GLU A 418 1.72 -19.51 -8.21
N ILE A 419 0.76 -19.21 -7.33
CA ILE A 419 0.42 -20.08 -6.18
C ILE A 419 -0.12 -21.44 -6.66
N GLY A 420 -1.08 -21.44 -7.59
CA GLY A 420 -1.66 -22.67 -8.13
C GLY A 420 -0.63 -23.57 -8.83
N ARG A 421 0.30 -22.97 -9.58
CA ARG A 421 1.45 -23.69 -10.17
C ARG A 421 2.34 -24.33 -9.10
N ALA A 422 2.71 -23.57 -8.06
CA ALA A 422 3.56 -24.07 -6.99
C ALA A 422 2.90 -25.18 -6.14
N ALA A 423 1.56 -25.19 -6.09
CA ALA A 423 0.73 -26.17 -5.41
C ALA A 423 0.36 -27.38 -6.29
N GLY A 424 0.59 -27.32 -7.61
CA GLY A 424 0.11 -28.34 -8.55
C GLY A 424 -1.42 -28.44 -8.60
N ARG A 425 -2.14 -27.34 -8.32
CA ARG A 425 -3.61 -27.31 -8.22
C ARG A 425 -4.18 -26.01 -8.77
N ASP A 426 -5.22 -26.10 -9.59
CA ASP A 426 -5.98 -24.91 -9.98
C ASP A 426 -6.83 -24.41 -8.81
N ILE A 427 -6.45 -23.25 -8.27
CA ILE A 427 -7.19 -22.53 -7.23
C ILE A 427 -8.06 -21.40 -7.79
N GLY A 428 -8.00 -21.14 -9.10
CA GLY A 428 -8.70 -20.07 -9.79
C GLY A 428 -10.21 -20.04 -9.53
N PRO A 429 -10.94 -21.18 -9.67
CA PRO A 429 -12.36 -21.23 -9.36
C PRO A 429 -12.68 -20.87 -7.90
N LEU A 430 -11.79 -21.26 -6.98
CA LEU A 430 -11.97 -20.94 -5.57
C LEU A 430 -11.86 -19.46 -5.33
N VAL A 431 -10.71 -18.87 -5.66
CA VAL A 431 -10.44 -17.46 -5.37
C VAL A 431 -11.46 -16.55 -6.07
N ARG A 432 -11.84 -16.84 -7.32
CA ARG A 432 -12.89 -16.09 -8.03
C ARG A 432 -14.23 -16.09 -7.28
N SER A 433 -14.61 -17.21 -6.69
CA SER A 433 -15.87 -17.29 -5.92
C SER A 433 -15.86 -16.50 -4.61
N TRP A 434 -14.68 -16.15 -4.09
CA TRP A 434 -14.52 -15.40 -2.84
C TRP A 434 -14.24 -13.91 -3.06
N ILE A 435 -13.51 -13.55 -4.13
CA ILE A 435 -13.12 -12.16 -4.40
C ILE A 435 -14.08 -11.44 -5.35
N GLY A 436 -14.69 -12.18 -6.30
CA GLY A 436 -15.48 -11.59 -7.38
C GLY A 436 -16.96 -11.37 -7.06
N GLN A 437 -17.39 -11.63 -5.82
CA GLN A 437 -18.77 -11.41 -5.39
C GLN A 437 -18.85 -10.95 -3.92
N PRO A 438 -19.89 -10.20 -3.53
CA PRO A 438 -20.08 -9.72 -2.16
C PRO A 438 -20.58 -10.84 -1.23
N GLY A 439 -20.29 -10.73 0.06
CA GLY A 439 -20.76 -11.66 1.08
C GLY A 439 -19.94 -12.95 1.20
N TYR A 440 -20.43 -13.82 2.09
CA TYR A 440 -19.87 -15.14 2.40
C TYR A 440 -20.99 -16.16 2.64
N PRO A 441 -20.70 -17.47 2.60
CA PRO A 441 -21.70 -18.51 2.80
C PRO A 441 -21.97 -18.80 4.29
N LEU A 442 -23.24 -18.96 4.64
CA LEU A 442 -23.68 -19.77 5.77
C LEU A 442 -23.63 -21.25 5.37
N LEU A 443 -22.96 -22.08 6.16
CA LEU A 443 -22.93 -23.52 5.96
C LEU A 443 -23.84 -24.22 6.97
N THR A 444 -24.87 -24.92 6.48
CA THR A 444 -25.74 -25.75 7.30
C THR A 444 -25.31 -27.21 7.18
N VAL A 445 -24.94 -27.82 8.31
CA VAL A 445 -24.62 -29.25 8.37
C VAL A 445 -25.81 -30.00 8.97
N SER A 446 -26.40 -30.91 8.20
CA SER A 446 -27.48 -31.80 8.64
C SER A 446 -26.96 -33.23 8.74
N ARG A 447 -27.25 -33.92 9.85
CA ARG A 447 -26.87 -35.33 10.06
C ARG A 447 -28.11 -36.21 10.17
N SER A 448 -28.14 -37.30 9.41
CA SER A 448 -29.12 -38.38 9.54
C SER A 448 -28.38 -39.70 9.73
N GLY A 449 -28.38 -40.22 10.96
CA GLY A 449 -27.56 -41.36 11.36
C GLY A 449 -26.06 -41.09 11.15
N ARG A 450 -25.40 -41.91 10.32
CA ARG A 450 -23.98 -41.78 9.93
C ARG A 450 -23.76 -40.92 8.69
N ALA A 451 -24.83 -40.52 7.99
CA ALA A 451 -24.75 -39.66 6.82
C ALA A 451 -24.80 -38.19 7.25
N ALA A 452 -23.87 -37.39 6.75
CA ALA A 452 -23.88 -35.94 6.93
C ALA A 452 -23.98 -35.27 5.56
N ARG A 453 -24.69 -34.16 5.50
CA ARG A 453 -24.75 -33.29 4.33
C ARG A 453 -24.43 -31.88 4.76
N ILE A 454 -23.75 -31.17 3.86
CA ILE A 454 -23.52 -29.74 3.99
C ILE A 454 -24.31 -29.02 2.91
N ALA A 455 -24.93 -27.91 3.26
CA ALA A 455 -25.58 -26.99 2.36
C ALA A 455 -25.01 -25.59 2.55
N GLN A 456 -24.97 -24.80 1.48
CA GLN A 456 -24.51 -23.42 1.52
C GLN A 456 -25.56 -22.46 0.96
N GLU A 457 -25.65 -21.29 1.56
CA GLU A 457 -26.39 -20.13 1.09
C GLU A 457 -25.71 -18.84 1.55
N ARG A 458 -26.00 -17.70 0.93
CA ARG A 458 -25.43 -16.42 1.38
C ARG A 458 -25.95 -16.08 2.77
N PHE A 459 -25.03 -15.77 3.69
CA PHE A 459 -25.41 -15.17 4.97
C PHE A 459 -25.75 -13.68 4.78
N LEU A 460 -26.82 -13.23 5.42
CA LEU A 460 -27.19 -11.83 5.57
C LEU A 460 -27.65 -11.59 7.00
N LEU A 461 -27.21 -10.49 7.61
CA LEU A 461 -27.65 -10.12 8.95
C LEU A 461 -29.14 -9.75 8.96
N GLU A 462 -29.58 -9.06 7.91
CA GLU A 462 -30.99 -8.73 7.70
C GLU A 462 -31.71 -9.90 7.02
N ARG A 463 -32.89 -10.28 7.55
CA ARG A 463 -33.78 -11.20 6.83
C ARG A 463 -34.22 -10.56 5.52
N PRO A 464 -33.83 -11.12 4.36
CA PRO A 464 -34.11 -10.46 3.10
C PRO A 464 -35.60 -10.62 2.77
N ARG A 465 -36.26 -9.52 2.37
CA ARG A 465 -37.69 -9.51 1.96
C ARG A 465 -37.96 -10.37 0.72
N ARG A 466 -36.93 -10.69 -0.05
CA ARG A 466 -36.92 -11.58 -1.22
C ARG A 466 -35.76 -12.55 -1.08
N ALA A 467 -35.85 -13.74 -1.66
CA ALA A 467 -34.72 -14.66 -1.68
C ALA A 467 -33.49 -13.98 -2.33
N PRO A 468 -32.31 -14.03 -1.70
CA PRO A 468 -31.11 -13.42 -2.25
C PRO A 468 -30.74 -14.09 -3.58
N PRO A 469 -29.99 -13.39 -4.47
CA PRO A 469 -29.48 -13.97 -5.71
C PRO A 469 -28.73 -15.27 -5.43
N ARG A 470 -28.79 -16.21 -6.39
CA ARG A 470 -28.02 -17.46 -6.29
C ARG A 470 -26.53 -17.14 -6.32
N GLN A 471 -25.89 -17.21 -5.17
CA GLN A 471 -24.44 -17.12 -5.00
C GLN A 471 -23.93 -18.44 -4.45
N LEU A 472 -22.81 -18.91 -5.01
CA LEU A 472 -22.13 -20.13 -4.57
C LEU A 472 -20.66 -19.80 -4.35
N TRP A 473 -20.11 -20.39 -3.30
CA TRP A 473 -18.70 -20.33 -2.97
C TRP A 473 -18.10 -21.72 -3.11
N HIS A 474 -16.82 -21.74 -3.46
CA HIS A 474 -15.99 -22.92 -3.39
C HIS A 474 -15.32 -22.92 -2.01
N VAL A 475 -15.93 -23.61 -1.05
CA VAL A 475 -15.53 -23.53 0.36
C VAL A 475 -14.63 -24.71 0.72
N PRO A 476 -13.38 -24.52 1.14
CA PRO A 476 -12.56 -25.56 1.76
C PRO A 476 -13.15 -25.93 3.11
N VAL A 477 -13.55 -27.19 3.26
CA VAL A 477 -14.15 -27.73 4.47
C VAL A 477 -13.29 -28.91 4.95
N ALA A 478 -12.97 -28.92 6.23
CA ALA A 478 -12.26 -30.01 6.90
C ALA A 478 -13.06 -30.46 8.14
N ALA A 479 -13.14 -31.77 8.36
CA ALA A 479 -13.65 -32.31 9.62
C ALA A 479 -12.50 -32.60 10.59
N SER A 480 -12.71 -32.35 11.89
CA SER A 480 -11.71 -32.62 12.92
C SER A 480 -11.30 -34.10 12.91
N GLY A 481 -10.00 -34.36 12.80
CA GLY A 481 -9.44 -35.70 12.72
C GLY A 481 -9.23 -36.23 11.29
N GLU A 482 -9.63 -35.51 10.24
CA GLU A 482 -9.19 -35.80 8.87
C GLU A 482 -7.71 -35.42 8.69
N ARG A 483 -6.91 -36.33 8.13
CA ARG A 483 -5.53 -36.05 7.70
C ARG A 483 -5.54 -35.70 6.22
N GLY A 484 -5.03 -34.51 5.86
CA GLY A 484 -4.92 -34.06 4.48
C GLY A 484 -5.49 -32.65 4.26
N PRO A 485 -5.37 -32.11 3.04
CA PRO A 485 -5.90 -30.79 2.71
C PRO A 485 -7.44 -30.77 2.78
N PRO A 486 -8.06 -29.62 3.11
CA PRO A 486 -9.51 -29.50 3.14
C PRO A 486 -10.16 -29.87 1.79
N ARG A 487 -11.38 -30.41 1.85
CA ARG A 487 -12.18 -30.72 0.66
C ARG A 487 -12.96 -29.48 0.23
N VAL A 488 -12.99 -29.17 -1.06
CA VAL A 488 -13.74 -28.02 -1.58
C VAL A 488 -15.19 -28.39 -1.87
N VAL A 489 -16.13 -27.69 -1.23
CA VAL A 489 -17.58 -27.75 -1.48
C VAL A 489 -17.95 -26.62 -2.43
N SER A 490 -18.31 -26.94 -3.68
CA SER A 490 -18.70 -25.97 -4.71
C SER A 490 -20.16 -26.06 -5.13
N ARG A 491 -20.90 -27.05 -4.61
CA ARG A 491 -22.33 -27.24 -4.88
C ARG A 491 -23.16 -26.64 -3.75
N ARG A 492 -24.40 -26.27 -4.05
CA ARG A 492 -25.39 -25.81 -3.05
C ARG A 492 -25.58 -26.81 -1.91
N SER A 493 -25.52 -28.10 -2.21
CA SER A 493 -25.47 -29.15 -1.20
C SER A 493 -24.58 -30.30 -1.66
N ALA A 494 -23.82 -30.86 -0.73
CA ALA A 494 -22.93 -32.00 -0.96
C ALA A 494 -22.97 -32.98 0.24
N PRO A 495 -22.77 -34.28 0.00
CA PRO A 495 -22.54 -35.22 1.10
C PRO A 495 -21.17 -34.96 1.74
N LEU A 496 -21.14 -34.94 3.08
CA LEU A 496 -19.91 -34.97 3.86
C LEU A 496 -19.49 -36.43 4.14
N PRO A 497 -18.18 -36.71 4.29
CA PRO A 497 -17.70 -38.00 4.75
C PRO A 497 -18.30 -38.38 6.10
N ARG A 498 -18.18 -39.66 6.49
CA ARG A 498 -18.67 -40.14 7.79
C ARG A 498 -17.97 -39.37 8.92
N LEU A 499 -18.71 -38.46 9.54
CA LEU A 499 -18.25 -37.70 10.70
C LEU A 499 -18.24 -38.60 11.94
N ARG A 500 -17.11 -38.61 12.67
CA ARG A 500 -17.04 -39.26 13.99
C ARG A 500 -17.91 -38.49 15.00
N ALA A 501 -18.33 -39.16 16.07
CA ALA A 501 -18.99 -38.46 17.18
C ALA A 501 -18.03 -37.41 17.76
N GLY A 502 -18.53 -36.19 17.99
CA GLY A 502 -17.72 -35.05 18.42
C GLY A 502 -16.89 -34.37 17.31
N ALA A 503 -17.08 -34.74 16.03
CA ALA A 503 -16.35 -34.10 14.94
C ALA A 503 -16.79 -32.64 14.72
N VAL A 504 -15.83 -31.72 14.68
CA VAL A 504 -16.01 -30.30 14.32
C VAL A 504 -15.77 -30.15 12.83
N VAL A 505 -16.74 -29.61 12.10
CA VAL A 505 -16.59 -29.29 10.67
C VAL A 505 -16.23 -27.82 10.55
N ASN A 506 -15.00 -27.53 10.13
CA ASN A 506 -14.49 -26.18 9.94
C ASN A 506 -14.45 -25.84 8.45
N ALA A 507 -15.06 -24.71 8.09
CA ALA A 507 -14.68 -24.01 6.87
C ALA A 507 -13.37 -23.28 7.14
N SER A 508 -12.38 -23.45 6.26
CA SER A 508 -11.07 -22.79 6.39
C SER A 508 -11.10 -21.38 5.85
#